data_AF-A0ABD0MWR2-F1
#
_entry.id   AF-A0ABD0MWR2-F1
#
_cell.length_a   1.000
_cell.length_b   1.000
_cell.length_c   1.000
_cell.angle_alpha   90.00
_cell.angle_beta   90.00
_cell.angle_gamma   90.00
#
_symmetry.space_group_name_H-M   'P 1'
#
loop_
_entity.id
_entity.type
_entity.pdbx_description
1 polymer ?
#
loop_
_entity_poly.entity_id
_entity_poly.type
_entity_poly.pdbx_seq_one_letter_code
_entity_poly.pdbx_strand_id
1 'polypeptide(L)'
;GGEIGININWKCNLDYDVTYCNPKYFFTRLDAAFENSVASKGYNFRFAKYYQSKDGPERRTLHKAKAIHIEIIVSGEAGKFNSVPFLINLVAAFTSVGLATVFCDIILLNFHKGAEEYKAKKFEEVPELSLLMQVSGVVSESASNRLYEGSQMSIKALEKRSNDSGTFSIGRQDTSNQ
;
A
#
# COMPACT_ATOMS: atom_id res chain seq x y z
N GLY A 1 -38.61 16.89 12.67
CA GLY A 1 -38.11 15.53 12.90
C GLY A 1 -36.64 15.53 12.54
N GLY A 2 -35.92 14.48 12.89
CA GLY A 2 -34.50 14.37 12.60
C GLY A 2 -34.01 12.96 12.86
N GLU A 3 -32.74 12.71 12.57
CA GLU A 3 -32.16 11.37 12.67
C GLU A 3 -30.92 11.39 13.56
N ILE A 4 -30.89 10.51 14.56
CA ILE A 4 -29.82 10.44 15.56
C ILE A 4 -29.26 9.02 15.55
N GLY A 5 -27.95 8.90 15.35
CA GLY A 5 -27.19 7.67 15.50
C GLY A 5 -26.66 7.55 16.92
N ILE A 6 -27.01 6.47 17.60
CA ILE A 6 -26.37 6.04 18.85
C ILE A 6 -25.32 5.00 18.48
N ASN A 7 -24.05 5.37 18.56
CA ASN A 7 -22.96 4.50 18.18
C ASN A 7 -22.37 3.84 19.42
N ILE A 8 -22.24 2.51 19.37
CA ILE A 8 -21.66 1.67 20.41
C ILE A 8 -20.45 0.97 19.78
N ASN A 9 -19.26 1.45 20.11
CA ASN A 9 -18.02 0.92 19.55
C ASN A 9 -17.27 0.03 20.55
N TRP A 10 -16.99 -1.21 20.15
CA TRP A 10 -16.24 -2.20 20.92
C TRP A 10 -14.87 -2.39 20.31
N LYS A 11 -13.85 -1.72 20.85
CA LYS A 11 -12.46 -1.95 20.45
C LYS A 11 -11.76 -2.72 21.56
N CYS A 12 -11.57 -4.02 21.35
CA CYS A 12 -11.14 -4.92 22.40
C CYS A 12 -9.83 -5.64 22.07
N ASN A 13 -8.92 -5.65 23.03
CA ASN A 13 -7.77 -6.52 23.01
C ASN A 13 -8.06 -7.73 23.91
N LEU A 14 -8.24 -8.89 23.28
CA LEU A 14 -8.57 -10.18 23.91
C LEU A 14 -7.33 -10.90 24.47
N ASP A 15 -6.16 -10.27 24.42
CA ASP A 15 -4.98 -10.70 25.18
C ASP A 15 -5.12 -10.39 26.67
N TYR A 16 -5.93 -9.39 27.00
CA TYR A 16 -6.32 -9.07 28.37
C TYR A 16 -7.66 -9.73 28.74
N ASP A 17 -8.01 -9.63 30.01
CA ASP A 17 -9.30 -10.11 30.50
C ASP A 17 -10.48 -9.38 29.83
N VAL A 18 -11.57 -10.11 29.61
CA VAL A 18 -12.79 -9.62 28.95
C VAL A 18 -13.40 -8.43 29.69
N THR A 19 -13.17 -8.29 31.00
CA THR A 19 -13.62 -7.14 31.81
C THR A 19 -13.05 -5.80 31.36
N TYR A 20 -11.91 -5.78 30.64
CA TYR A 20 -11.33 -4.56 30.08
C TYR A 20 -11.95 -4.17 28.73
N CYS A 21 -12.70 -5.06 28.08
CA CYS A 21 -13.42 -4.80 26.85
C CYS A 21 -14.71 -4.03 27.17
N ASN A 22 -14.63 -2.69 27.14
CA ASN A 22 -15.76 -1.81 27.46
C ASN A 22 -16.25 -1.05 26.22
N PRO A 23 -17.58 -0.86 26.07
CA PRO A 23 -18.14 -0.12 24.96
C PRO A 23 -17.84 1.37 25.08
N LYS A 24 -17.56 2.01 23.94
CA LYS A 24 -17.50 3.47 23.82
C LYS A 24 -18.77 3.97 23.13
N TYR A 25 -19.53 4.79 23.85
CA TYR A 25 -20.76 5.40 23.35
C TYR A 25 -20.48 6.78 22.76
N PHE A 26 -21.05 7.07 21.59
CA PHE A 26 -21.06 8.42 21.02
C PHE A 26 -22.29 8.64 20.15
N PHE A 27 -22.72 9.89 20.04
CA PHE A 27 -23.94 10.27 19.34
C PHE A 27 -23.61 11.08 18.11
N THR A 28 -24.24 10.75 16.99
CA THR A 28 -24.07 11.48 15.73
C THR A 28 -25.44 11.90 15.22
N ARG A 29 -25.51 13.07 14.58
CA ARG A 29 -26.70 13.49 13.87
C ARG A 29 -26.58 12.99 12.43
N LEU A 30 -27.45 12.06 12.03
CA LEU A 30 -27.37 11.38 10.73
C LEU A 30 -27.94 12.23 9.59
N ASP A 31 -28.89 13.11 9.89
CA ASP A 31 -29.51 14.03 8.92
C ASP A 31 -28.71 15.33 8.71
N ALA A 32 -27.46 15.41 9.19
CA ALA A 32 -26.59 16.58 9.03
C ALA A 32 -26.37 16.94 7.55
N ALA A 33 -26.25 15.93 6.68
CA ALA A 33 -26.07 16.13 5.23
C ALA A 33 -27.27 16.82 4.55
N PHE A 34 -28.46 16.73 5.13
CA PHE A 34 -29.70 17.25 4.55
C PHE A 34 -30.18 18.56 5.20
N GLU A 35 -29.41 19.14 6.11
CA GLU A 35 -29.78 20.35 6.87
C GLU A 35 -30.13 21.54 5.98
N ASN A 36 -29.34 21.74 4.92
CA ASN A 36 -29.51 22.85 3.98
C ASN A 36 -30.41 22.47 2.79
N SER A 37 -30.97 21.26 2.77
CA SER A 37 -31.80 20.83 1.65
C SER A 37 -33.15 21.53 1.66
N VAL A 38 -33.57 22.01 0.48
CA VAL A 38 -34.89 22.63 0.29
C VAL A 38 -35.99 21.56 0.22
N ALA A 39 -35.64 20.36 -0.24
CA ALA A 39 -36.57 19.26 -0.47
C ALA A 39 -37.00 18.52 0.80
N SER A 40 -36.11 18.33 1.79
CA SER A 40 -36.44 17.58 3.01
C SER A 40 -35.68 18.09 4.24
N LYS A 41 -36.37 18.91 5.04
CA LYS A 41 -35.88 19.33 6.37
C LYS A 41 -36.30 18.31 7.42
N GLY A 42 -35.47 17.28 7.60
CA GLY A 42 -35.56 16.27 8.66
C GLY A 42 -36.59 15.15 8.42
N TYR A 43 -36.71 14.24 9.40
CA TYR A 43 -37.49 13.00 9.24
C TYR A 43 -39.00 13.17 9.43
N ASN A 44 -39.78 12.69 8.45
CA ASN A 44 -41.26 12.66 8.50
C ASN A 44 -41.82 11.49 7.68
N PHE A 45 -42.99 10.97 8.09
CA PHE A 45 -43.71 9.93 7.35
C PHE A 45 -45.22 10.18 7.39
N ARG A 46 -45.94 9.64 6.41
CA ARG A 46 -47.40 9.73 6.32
C ARG A 46 -48.00 8.34 6.43
N PHE A 47 -49.06 8.22 7.22
CA PHE A 47 -49.85 6.99 7.32
C PHE A 47 -51.32 7.35 7.31
N ALA A 48 -52.18 6.46 6.83
CA ALA A 48 -53.61 6.69 6.76
C ALA A 48 -54.37 5.62 7.54
N LYS A 49 -55.38 6.05 8.30
CA LYS A 49 -56.37 5.15 8.90
C LYS A 49 -57.56 5.09 7.95
N TYR A 50 -57.86 3.91 7.44
CA TYR A 50 -58.98 3.68 6.53
C TYR A 50 -60.20 3.22 7.31
N TYR A 51 -61.36 3.73 6.94
CA TYR A 51 -62.64 3.42 7.55
C TYR A 51 -63.64 3.08 6.44
N GLN A 52 -64.26 1.92 6.56
CA GLN A 52 -65.37 1.49 5.71
C GLN A 52 -66.63 1.39 6.56
N SER A 53 -67.70 2.02 6.09
CA SER A 53 -69.01 1.95 6.72
C SER A 53 -69.90 1.01 5.89
N LYS A 54 -70.79 0.24 6.54
CA LYS A 54 -71.56 -0.84 5.88
C LYS A 54 -72.34 -0.41 4.63
N ASP A 55 -72.78 0.86 4.59
CA ASP A 55 -73.57 1.44 3.48
C ASP A 55 -72.99 2.78 2.98
N GLY A 56 -71.71 3.07 3.23
CA GLY A 56 -71.11 4.38 2.98
C GLY A 56 -69.83 4.35 2.14
N PRO A 57 -69.45 5.48 1.52
CA PRO A 57 -68.22 5.57 0.73
C PRO A 57 -66.99 5.37 1.62
N GLU A 58 -65.95 4.74 1.07
CA GLU A 58 -64.68 4.52 1.77
C GLU A 58 -64.05 5.87 2.15
N ARG A 59 -63.68 6.02 3.43
CA ARG A 59 -63.04 7.23 3.95
C ARG A 59 -61.68 6.90 4.54
N ARG A 60 -60.77 7.88 4.52
CA ARG A 60 -59.49 7.77 5.22
C ARG A 60 -59.14 9.05 5.96
N THR A 61 -58.52 8.89 7.12
CA THR A 61 -57.83 9.99 7.83
C THR A 61 -56.34 9.86 7.56
N LEU A 62 -55.77 10.83 6.85
CA LEU A 62 -54.34 10.89 6.58
C LEU A 62 -53.64 11.65 7.70
N HIS A 63 -52.63 11.02 8.30
CA HIS A 63 -51.77 11.62 9.32
C HIS A 63 -50.38 11.86 8.75
N LYS A 64 -49.80 13.03 9.06
CA LYS A 64 -48.39 13.35 8.80
C LYS A 64 -47.68 13.46 10.14
N ALA A 65 -46.80 12.51 10.43
CA ALA A 65 -46.00 12.50 11.65
C ALA A 65 -44.60 13.06 11.37
N LYS A 66 -44.13 13.94 12.25
CA LYS A 66 -42.72 14.38 12.30
C LYS A 66 -42.12 13.74 13.54
N ALA A 67 -41.12 12.89 13.36
CA ALA A 67 -40.54 12.09 14.45
C ALA A 67 -39.01 12.22 14.48
N ILE A 68 -38.40 11.74 15.55
CA ILE A 68 -36.95 11.50 15.62
C ILE A 68 -36.73 10.03 15.33
N HIS A 69 -35.95 9.71 14.31
CA HIS A 69 -35.50 8.35 14.03
C HIS A 69 -34.20 8.11 14.78
N ILE A 70 -34.19 7.10 15.65
CA ILE A 70 -33.00 6.72 16.43
C ILE A 70 -32.46 5.43 15.83
N GLU A 71 -31.25 5.49 15.30
CA GLU A 71 -30.54 4.33 14.77
C GLU A 71 -29.47 3.89 15.75
N ILE A 72 -29.48 2.62 16.15
CA ILE A 72 -28.47 2.05 17.06
C ILE A 72 -27.43 1.33 16.20
N ILE A 73 -26.21 1.89 16.17
CA ILE A 73 -25.10 1.40 15.35
C ILE A 73 -24.11 0.72 16.29
N VAL A 74 -23.92 -0.59 16.13
CA VAL A 74 -22.96 -1.36 16.92
C VAL A 74 -21.79 -1.75 16.02
N SER A 75 -20.59 -1.34 16.40
CA SER A 75 -19.36 -1.68 15.69
C SER A 75 -18.38 -2.36 16.65
N GLY A 76 -17.61 -3.31 16.13
CA GLY A 76 -16.67 -4.08 16.95
C GLY A 76 -15.42 -4.48 16.18
N GLU A 77 -14.28 -4.31 16.82
CA GLU A 77 -12.99 -4.80 16.38
C GLU A 77 -12.32 -5.49 17.58
N ALA A 78 -11.98 -6.76 17.41
CA ALA A 78 -11.33 -7.54 18.45
C ALA A 78 -10.00 -8.10 17.93
N GLY A 79 -8.91 -7.83 18.65
CA GLY A 79 -7.60 -8.40 18.40
C GLY A 79 -7.26 -9.44 19.45
N LYS A 80 -6.66 -10.55 19.02
CA LYS A 80 -6.02 -11.53 19.91
C LYS A 80 -4.67 -11.92 19.31
N PHE A 81 -3.67 -12.09 20.15
CA PHE A 81 -2.37 -12.57 19.78
C PHE A 81 -2.49 -13.91 19.06
N ASN A 82 -1.86 -13.97 17.90
CA ASN A 82 -1.76 -15.18 17.09
C ASN A 82 -0.33 -15.29 16.55
N SER A 83 0.28 -16.47 16.73
CA SER A 83 1.65 -16.74 16.32
C SER A 83 1.86 -16.64 14.81
N VAL A 84 0.85 -16.96 13.99
CA VAL A 84 0.97 -16.93 12.52
C VAL A 84 1.22 -15.51 11.99
N PRO A 85 0.35 -14.50 12.24
CA PRO A 85 0.61 -13.13 11.80
C PRO A 85 1.82 -12.50 12.51
N PHE A 86 2.13 -12.92 13.74
CA PHE A 86 3.36 -12.50 14.42
C PHE A 86 4.61 -12.93 13.66
N LEU A 87 4.71 -14.21 13.28
CA LEU A 87 5.87 -14.73 12.53
C LEU A 87 6.02 -14.07 11.16
N ILE A 88 4.92 -13.85 10.45
CA ILE A 88 4.94 -13.15 9.15
C ILE A 88 5.50 -11.73 9.32
N ASN A 89 5.00 -10.99 10.32
CA ASN A 89 5.49 -9.64 10.60
C ASN A 89 6.95 -9.62 11.07
N LEU A 90 7.38 -10.63 11.81
CA LEU A 90 8.77 -10.78 12.25
C LEU A 90 9.72 -11.04 11.07
N VAL A 91 9.36 -11.95 10.16
CA VAL A 91 10.13 -12.23 8.95
C VAL A 91 10.19 -11.01 8.04
N ALA A 92 9.07 -10.31 7.88
CA ALA A 92 9.02 -9.06 7.13
C ALA A 92 9.96 -7.99 7.73
N ALA A 93 9.97 -7.84 9.06
CA ALA A 93 10.87 -6.93 9.74
C ALA A 93 12.34 -7.29 9.49
N PHE A 94 12.74 -8.56 9.64
CA PHE A 94 14.13 -8.97 9.38
C PHE A 94 14.54 -8.80 7.92
N THR A 95 13.65 -9.11 6.98
CA THR A 95 13.90 -8.92 5.55
C THR A 95 14.11 -7.44 5.24
N SER A 96 13.35 -6.54 5.88
CA SER A 96 13.47 -5.10 5.69
C SER A 96 14.83 -4.52 6.13
N VAL A 97 15.50 -5.14 7.12
CA VAL A 97 16.85 -4.72 7.55
C VAL A 97 17.88 -4.91 6.44
N GLY A 98 17.69 -5.88 5.54
CA GLY A 98 18.58 -6.10 4.39
C GLY A 98 18.65 -4.92 3.43
N LEU A 99 17.64 -4.03 3.38
CA LEU A 99 17.70 -2.81 2.57
C LEU A 99 18.74 -1.81 3.09
N ALA A 100 19.01 -1.82 4.40
CA ALA A 100 19.98 -0.92 5.00
C ALA A 100 21.40 -1.17 4.46
N THR A 101 21.78 -2.42 4.20
CA THR A 101 23.12 -2.73 3.68
C THR A 101 23.31 -2.22 2.27
N VAL A 102 22.29 -2.33 1.41
CA VAL A 102 22.30 -1.78 0.05
C VAL A 102 22.45 -0.26 0.09
N PHE A 103 21.71 0.41 0.98
CA PHE A 103 21.81 1.86 1.17
C PHE A 103 23.20 2.26 1.69
N CYS A 104 23.73 1.55 2.68
CA CYS A 104 25.07 1.76 3.20
C CYS A 104 26.14 1.56 2.12
N ASP A 105 26.01 0.54 1.27
CA ASP A 105 26.93 0.29 0.15
C ASP A 105 26.91 1.44 -0.87
N ILE A 106 25.74 1.97 -1.22
CA ILE A 106 25.62 3.12 -2.13
C ILE A 106 26.37 4.33 -1.56
N ILE A 107 26.23 4.59 -0.26
CA ILE A 107 26.91 5.71 0.40
C ILE A 107 28.43 5.50 0.42
N LEU A 108 28.90 4.32 0.84
CA LEU A 108 30.33 4.03 0.96
C LEU A 108 31.04 4.01 -0.39
N LEU A 109 30.37 3.57 -1.46
CA LEU A 109 30.94 3.49 -2.79
C LEU A 109 30.94 4.80 -3.56
N ASN A 110 30.04 5.75 -3.25
CA ASN A 110 29.86 6.97 -4.04
C ASN A 110 30.22 8.27 -3.30
N PHE A 111 30.03 8.33 -1.98
CA PHE A 111 30.12 9.59 -1.23
C PHE A 111 31.25 9.63 -0.21
N HIS A 112 31.93 8.51 0.06
CA HIS A 112 33.03 8.47 1.03
C HIS A 112 34.38 8.84 0.38
N LYS A 113 35.20 9.62 1.09
CA LYS A 113 36.53 10.05 0.61
C LYS A 113 37.52 8.89 0.38
N GLY A 114 37.27 7.74 1.00
CA GLY A 114 38.00 6.48 0.80
C GLY A 114 37.27 5.46 -0.09
N ALA A 115 36.35 5.88 -0.96
CA ALA A 115 35.54 4.97 -1.78
C ALA A 115 36.37 4.06 -2.69
N GLU A 116 37.50 4.53 -3.24
CA GLU A 116 38.38 3.74 -4.10
C GLU A 116 39.06 2.59 -3.34
N GLU A 117 39.45 2.80 -2.09
CA GLU A 117 40.00 1.73 -1.23
C GLU A 117 38.93 0.69 -0.87
N TYR A 118 37.69 1.13 -0.65
CA TYR A 118 36.56 0.24 -0.39
C TYR A 118 36.18 -0.59 -1.64
N LYS A 119 36.22 0.02 -2.84
CA LYS A 119 36.00 -0.69 -4.12
C LYS A 119 37.04 -1.77 -4.35
N ALA A 120 38.32 -1.46 -4.15
CA ALA A 120 39.42 -2.41 -4.34
C ALA A 120 39.34 -3.62 -3.37
N LYS A 121 38.74 -3.45 -2.20
CA LYS A 121 38.53 -4.54 -1.22
C LYS A 121 37.23 -5.32 -1.45
N LYS A 122 36.20 -4.69 -2.03
CA LYS A 122 34.88 -5.30 -2.25
C LYS A 122 34.80 -6.04 -3.58
N PHE A 123 35.46 -5.54 -4.62
CA PHE A 123 35.40 -6.09 -5.98
C PHE A 123 36.75 -6.67 -6.38
N GLU A 124 36.72 -7.90 -6.90
CA GLU A 124 37.86 -8.52 -7.59
C GLU A 124 37.54 -8.54 -9.08
N GLU A 125 38.36 -7.88 -9.89
CA GLU A 125 38.17 -7.81 -11.34
C GLU A 125 38.72 -9.09 -11.99
N VAL A 126 37.87 -9.81 -12.72
CA VAL A 126 38.24 -11.05 -13.40
C VAL A 126 38.31 -10.80 -14.91
N PRO A 127 39.49 -10.94 -15.56
CA PRO A 127 39.60 -10.70 -16.99
C PRO A 127 38.87 -11.80 -17.79
N GLU A 128 38.12 -11.42 -18.84
CA GLU A 128 37.31 -12.34 -19.66
C GLU A 128 38.09 -13.55 -20.19
N LEU A 129 39.40 -13.39 -20.44
CA LEU A 129 40.26 -14.48 -20.89
C LEU A 129 40.32 -15.65 -19.89
N SER A 130 40.22 -15.36 -18.59
CA SER A 130 40.18 -16.38 -17.53
C SER A 130 38.82 -17.06 -17.41
N LEU A 131 37.72 -16.35 -17.72
CA LEU A 131 36.38 -16.92 -17.83
C LEU A 131 36.25 -17.85 -19.05
N LEU A 132 36.80 -17.44 -20.19
CA LEU A 132 36.87 -18.28 -21.40
C LEU A 132 37.73 -19.53 -21.18
N MET A 133 38.79 -19.44 -20.38
CA MET A 133 39.64 -20.58 -20.04
C MET A 133 38.94 -21.58 -19.09
N GLN A 134 37.99 -21.14 -18.27
CA GLN A 134 37.20 -22.01 -17.37
C GLN A 134 35.98 -22.64 -18.06
N VAL A 135 35.34 -21.94 -19.01
CA VAL A 135 34.21 -22.49 -19.79
C VAL A 135 34.70 -23.45 -20.89
N SER A 136 35.91 -23.26 -21.41
CA SER A 136 36.52 -24.14 -22.42
C SER A 136 37.25 -25.32 -21.78
N GLY A 137 36.57 -26.06 -20.93
CA GLY A 137 37.11 -27.22 -20.22
C GLY A 137 37.18 -28.50 -21.06
N VAL A 138 37.76 -28.49 -22.28
CA VAL A 138 38.41 -29.67 -22.87
C VAL A 138 39.50 -29.24 -23.88
N VAL A 139 40.69 -29.83 -23.70
CA VAL A 139 41.84 -30.00 -24.61
C VAL A 139 43.11 -29.20 -24.27
N SER A 140 43.95 -29.93 -23.53
CA SER A 140 45.38 -30.19 -23.72
C SER A 140 46.38 -29.03 -23.69
N GLU A 141 47.11 -29.02 -22.58
CA GLU A 141 48.57 -28.98 -22.50
C GLU A 141 49.27 -29.27 -23.85
N SER A 142 49.90 -28.25 -24.45
CA SER A 142 51.25 -28.31 -25.04
C SER A 142 51.63 -27.02 -25.77
N ALA A 143 52.85 -26.55 -25.47
CA ALA A 143 53.72 -25.68 -26.25
C ALA A 143 53.21 -24.29 -26.69
N SER A 144 53.78 -23.23 -26.11
CA SER A 144 55.00 -22.62 -26.67
C SER A 144 55.31 -21.28 -26.00
N ASN A 145 56.50 -21.18 -25.43
CA ASN A 145 57.15 -19.90 -25.13
C ASN A 145 57.68 -19.30 -26.44
N ARG A 146 57.38 -18.02 -26.71
CA ARG A 146 58.28 -16.91 -27.14
C ARG A 146 57.66 -15.97 -28.18
N LEU A 147 58.01 -14.67 -28.00
CA LEU A 147 57.85 -13.50 -28.87
C LEU A 147 56.42 -12.95 -28.97
N TYR A 148 56.12 -11.71 -28.59
CA TYR A 148 56.79 -10.49 -29.02
C TYR A 148 56.90 -9.41 -27.93
N GLU A 149 58.12 -8.93 -27.79
CA GLU A 149 58.50 -7.66 -27.21
C GLU A 149 58.22 -6.53 -28.23
N GLY A 150 57.67 -5.40 -27.76
CA GLY A 150 57.73 -4.11 -28.44
C GLY A 150 56.53 -3.70 -29.31
N SER A 151 55.62 -2.90 -28.73
CA SER A 151 55.13 -1.66 -29.36
C SER A 151 54.25 -0.87 -28.39
N GLN A 152 54.73 0.30 -27.94
CA GLN A 152 53.81 1.40 -27.68
C GLN A 152 53.13 1.76 -28.99
N MET A 153 51.81 2.00 -28.98
CA MET A 153 51.12 3.05 -29.74
C MET A 153 49.59 2.97 -29.55
N SER A 154 49.03 4.09 -29.07
CA SER A 154 47.68 4.58 -29.33
C SER A 154 46.48 3.83 -28.75
N ILE A 155 45.99 4.30 -27.58
CA ILE A 155 44.57 4.19 -27.25
C ILE A 155 43.80 5.04 -28.27
N LYS A 156 43.28 4.40 -29.32
CA LYS A 156 42.15 4.95 -30.06
C LYS A 156 40.89 4.55 -29.30
N ALA A 157 40.18 5.56 -28.80
CA ALA A 157 38.83 5.46 -28.34
C ALA A 157 37.98 4.77 -29.41
N LEU A 158 37.47 3.58 -29.10
CA LEU A 158 36.35 3.02 -29.84
C LEU A 158 35.09 3.28 -29.00
N GLU A 159 34.48 4.43 -29.26
CA GLU A 159 33.07 4.62 -28.97
C GLU A 159 32.28 3.46 -29.60
N LYS A 160 31.68 2.62 -28.76
CA LYS A 160 30.52 1.82 -29.17
C LYS A 160 29.31 2.32 -28.40
N ARG A 161 28.55 3.18 -29.08
CA ARG A 161 27.19 3.54 -28.74
C ARG A 161 26.26 2.62 -29.54
N SER A 162 25.33 1.95 -28.87
CA SER A 162 24.08 1.48 -29.49
C SER A 162 23.00 1.38 -28.41
N ASN A 163 21.94 2.15 -28.60
CA ASN A 163 20.71 2.19 -27.81
C ASN A 163 19.83 0.97 -28.13
N ASP A 164 19.03 0.48 -27.19
CA ASP A 164 17.58 0.50 -27.42
C ASP A 164 16.79 0.52 -26.11
N SER A 165 15.71 1.28 -26.13
CA SER A 165 14.92 1.73 -24.99
C SER A 165 13.62 0.93 -24.94
N GLY A 166 13.31 0.31 -23.81
CA GLY A 166 12.11 -0.51 -23.63
C GLY A 166 11.32 -0.17 -22.36
N THR A 167 11.17 1.10 -22.01
CA THR A 167 10.30 1.54 -20.90
C THR A 167 8.91 1.91 -21.40
N PHE A 168 7.90 1.29 -20.80
CA PHE A 168 6.48 1.59 -20.94
C PHE A 168 6.11 2.79 -20.03
N SER A 169 5.61 3.87 -20.62
CA SER A 169 5.16 5.06 -19.89
C SER A 169 3.63 5.07 -19.78
N ILE A 170 3.12 5.07 -18.54
CA ILE A 170 1.71 5.35 -18.22
C ILE A 170 1.48 6.86 -18.31
N GLY A 171 0.69 7.27 -19.30
CA GLY A 171 0.22 8.64 -19.46
C GLY A 171 -0.85 8.99 -18.44
N ARG A 172 -0.61 10.07 -17.68
CA ARG A 172 -1.58 10.79 -16.86
C ARG A 172 -2.27 11.83 -17.75
N GLN A 173 -3.59 11.81 -17.77
CA GLN A 173 -4.41 12.73 -18.56
C GLN A 173 -5.07 13.72 -17.58
N ASP A 174 -4.64 14.97 -17.61
CA ASP A 174 -5.35 16.12 -17.03
C ASP A 174 -5.33 17.24 -18.09
N THR A 175 -6.49 17.56 -18.64
CA THR A 175 -6.70 18.76 -19.49
C THR A 175 -7.79 19.61 -18.85
N SER A 176 -7.40 20.79 -18.40
CA SER A 176 -8.29 21.90 -18.10
C SER A 176 -8.58 22.74 -19.35
N ASN A 177 -9.77 23.33 -19.36
CA ASN A 177 -10.19 24.55 -20.08
C ASN A 177 -10.71 24.40 -21.51
N GLN A 178 -12.04 24.34 -21.60
CA GLN A 178 -12.83 25.34 -22.32
C GLN A 178 -14.05 25.72 -21.49
#